data_AF-A0A645DT66-F1
#
_entry.id   AF-A0A645DT66-F1
#
_cell.length_a   1.000
_cell.length_b   1.000
_cell.length_c   1.000
_cell.angle_alpha   90.00
_cell.angle_beta   90.00
_cell.angle_gamma   90.00
#
_symmetry.space_group_name_H-M   'P 1'
#
loop_
_entity.id
_entity.type
_entity.pdbx_description
1 polymer ?
#
loop_
_entity_poly.entity_id
_entity_poly.type
_entity_poly.pdbx_seq_one_letter_code
_entity_poly.pdbx_strand_id
1 'polypeptide(L)'
;MAKSPSLSDIQSLVDELKPKGSIAFVSFSGVTPKDIGKTLYLSKKGEIKEAAVNLFSILHILEEDIQTDFIIAEPIPGQGIAKAIMDKLHKASYRYKKPESNEKD
;
A
#
# COMPACT_ATOMS: atom_id res chain seq x y z
N MET A 1 2.57 10.65 15.32
CA MET A 1 2.54 10.51 13.85
C MET A 1 2.99 9.10 13.51
N ALA A 2 2.23 8.34 12.72
CA ALA A 2 2.79 7.16 12.09
C ALA A 2 3.92 7.65 11.15
N LYS A 3 5.13 7.12 11.30
CA LYS A 3 6.22 7.44 10.37
C LYS A 3 5.86 6.82 9.02
N SER A 4 6.00 7.58 7.94
CA SER A 4 5.98 6.99 6.59
C SER A 4 7.06 5.89 6.54
N PRO A 5 6.77 4.73 5.92
CA PRO A 5 7.74 3.66 5.82
C PRO A 5 9.01 4.19 5.14
N SER A 6 10.16 3.92 5.75
CA SER A 6 11.44 4.33 5.17
C SER A 6 11.68 3.56 3.87
N LEU A 7 12.55 4.09 2.99
CA LEU A 7 12.92 3.40 1.76
C LEU A 7 13.51 2.00 2.04
N SER A 8 14.26 1.86 3.14
CA SER A 8 14.75 0.56 3.59
C SER A 8 13.64 -0.40 3.98
N ASP A 9 12.58 0.08 4.65
CA ASP A 9 11.43 -0.75 5.02
C ASP A 9 10.71 -1.28 3.77
N ILE A 10 10.56 -0.42 2.76
CA ILE A 10 9.94 -0.79 1.49
C ILE A 10 10.80 -1.82 0.76
N GLN A 11 12.12 -1.61 0.67
CA GLN A 11 13.01 -2.56 0.00
C GLN A 11 12.99 -3.94 0.67
N SER A 12 13.06 -3.99 2.01
CA SER A 12 12.97 -5.26 2.75
C SER A 12 11.65 -5.98 2.50
N LEU A 13 10.53 -5.24 2.39
CA LEU A 13 9.23 -5.82 2.05
C LEU A 13 9.22 -6.38 0.61
N VAL A 14 9.77 -5.64 -0.35
CA VAL A 14 9.91 -6.10 -1.75
C VAL A 14 10.70 -7.41 -1.80
N ASP A 15 11.83 -7.48 -1.09
CA ASP A 15 12.70 -8.66 -1.05
C ASP A 15 11.99 -9.87 -0.40
N GLU A 16 11.16 -9.65 0.63
CA GLU A 16 10.34 -10.69 1.26
C GLU A 16 9.25 -11.22 0.32
N LEU A 17 8.57 -10.32 -0.41
CA LEU A 17 7.45 -10.66 -1.29
C LEU A 17 7.86 -11.47 -2.52
N LYS A 18 9.12 -11.35 -2.97
CA LYS A 18 9.67 -12.03 -4.16
C LYS A 18 8.69 -11.97 -5.36
N PRO A 19 8.27 -10.76 -5.79
CA PRO A 19 7.33 -10.60 -6.89
C PRO A 19 7.87 -11.25 -8.17
N LYS A 20 6.99 -11.86 -8.96
CA LYS A 20 7.28 -12.33 -10.32
C LYS A 20 7.02 -11.23 -11.36
N GLY A 21 6.11 -10.32 -11.05
CA GLY A 21 5.76 -9.11 -11.78
C GLY A 21 6.20 -7.84 -11.06
N SER A 22 5.50 -6.74 -11.31
CA SER A 22 5.81 -5.44 -10.73
C SER A 22 5.08 -5.21 -9.40
N ILE A 23 5.62 -4.31 -8.59
CA ILE A 23 4.97 -3.83 -7.38
C ILE A 23 4.39 -2.44 -7.66
N ALA A 24 3.16 -2.24 -7.22
CA ALA A 24 2.53 -0.93 -7.18
C ALA A 24 2.60 -0.35 -5.76
N PHE A 25 2.97 0.92 -5.65
CA PHE A 25 2.91 1.68 -4.41
C PHE A 25 1.75 2.68 -4.43
N VAL A 26 0.94 2.68 -3.37
CA VAL A 26 -0.16 3.62 -3.17
C VAL A 26 0.27 4.63 -2.09
N SER A 27 0.60 5.84 -2.54
CA SER A 27 1.12 6.93 -1.71
C SER A 27 0.01 7.80 -1.15
N PHE A 28 0.10 8.18 0.12
CA PHE A 28 -0.79 9.14 0.76
C PHE A 28 -0.11 10.49 1.02
N SER A 29 1.19 10.48 1.27
CA SER A 29 2.00 11.67 1.60
C SER A 29 2.66 12.32 0.38
N GLY A 30 2.51 11.73 -0.81
CA GLY A 30 3.17 12.18 -2.04
C GLY A 30 4.57 11.60 -2.24
N VAL A 31 5.07 10.78 -1.32
CA VAL A 31 6.35 10.08 -1.47
C VAL A 31 6.27 9.07 -2.61
N THR A 32 7.35 9.01 -3.39
CA THR A 32 7.56 8.05 -4.47
C THR A 32 8.83 7.26 -4.15
N PRO A 33 8.72 5.99 -3.74
CA PRO A 33 9.89 5.16 -3.52
C PRO A 33 10.67 4.97 -4.82
N LYS A 34 11.99 4.89 -4.71
CA LYS A 34 12.84 4.50 -5.84
C LYS A 34 12.63 3.01 -6.12
N ASP A 35 12.82 2.61 -7.38
CA ASP A 35 12.81 1.20 -7.81
C ASP A 35 11.47 0.44 -7.64
N ILE A 36 10.37 1.16 -7.45
CA ILE A 36 9.00 0.64 -7.56
C ILE A 36 8.49 0.82 -8.99
N GLY A 37 7.85 -0.21 -9.55
CA GLY A 37 7.37 -0.20 -10.94
C GLY A 37 6.29 0.85 -11.22
N LYS A 38 5.35 1.04 -10.28
CA LYS A 38 4.25 2.01 -10.41
C LYS A 38 3.93 2.69 -9.09
N THR A 39 3.75 4.00 -9.09
CA THR A 39 3.22 4.74 -7.93
C THR A 39 1.93 5.47 -8.30
N LEU A 40 0.90 5.30 -7.48
CA LEU A 40 -0.38 6.01 -7.53
C LEU A 40 -0.56 6.80 -6.24
N TYR A 41 -1.28 7.93 -6.29
CA TYR A 41 -1.38 8.85 -5.16
C TYR A 41 -2.83 8.99 -4.71
N LEU A 42 -3.14 8.54 -3.50
CA LEU A 42 -4.39 8.86 -2.81
C LEU A 42 -4.48 10.36 -2.57
N SER A 43 -3.38 10.96 -2.10
CA SER A 43 -3.18 12.39 -2.03
C SER A 43 -1.70 12.67 -2.22
N LYS A 44 -1.36 13.77 -2.91
CA LYS A 44 0.04 14.24 -2.96
C LYS A 44 0.42 15.11 -1.75
N LYS A 45 -0.56 15.50 -0.95
CA LYS A 45 -0.40 16.43 0.17
C LYS A 45 -0.84 15.84 1.52
N GLY A 46 -1.27 14.58 1.56
CA GLY A 46 -1.80 13.97 2.78
C GLY A 46 -3.22 14.44 3.16
N GLU A 47 -4.03 14.85 2.18
CA GLU A 47 -5.40 15.29 2.42
C GLU A 47 -6.36 14.10 2.51
N ILE A 48 -6.96 13.88 3.68
CA ILE A 48 -7.85 12.72 3.94
C ILE A 48 -9.06 12.69 3.01
N LYS A 49 -9.63 13.85 2.68
CA LYS A 49 -10.80 13.95 1.78
C LYS A 49 -10.42 13.54 0.36
N GLU A 50 -9.28 14.02 -0.14
CA GLU A 50 -8.75 13.65 -1.46
C GLU A 50 -8.47 12.15 -1.51
N ALA A 51 -7.82 11.61 -0.47
CA ALA A 51 -7.55 10.18 -0.35
C ALA A 51 -8.82 9.32 -0.42
N ALA A 52 -9.89 9.74 0.26
CA ALA A 52 -11.17 9.03 0.24
C ALA A 52 -11.80 9.00 -1.15
N VAL A 53 -11.74 10.12 -1.89
CA VAL A 53 -12.28 10.24 -3.24
C VAL A 53 -11.49 9.37 -4.22
N ASN A 54 -10.16 9.34 -4.10
CA ASN A 54 -9.29 8.63 -5.03
C ASN A 54 -9.17 7.12 -4.79
N LEU A 55 -9.48 6.65 -3.57
CA LEU A 55 -9.23 5.28 -3.12
C LEU A 55 -9.76 4.21 -4.09
N PHE A 56 -11.05 4.25 -4.41
CA PHE A 56 -11.67 3.18 -5.21
C PHE A 56 -11.19 3.20 -6.66
N SER A 57 -11.01 4.38 -7.24
CA SER A 57 -10.48 4.53 -8.59
C SER A 57 -9.08 3.94 -8.70
N ILE A 58 -8.21 4.21 -7.71
CA ILE A 58 -6.85 3.67 -7.66
C ILE A 58 -6.86 2.14 -7.49
N LEU A 59 -7.68 1.61 -6.58
CA LEU A 59 -7.77 0.17 -6.39
C LEU A 59 -8.28 -0.54 -7.65
N HIS A 60 -9.26 0.04 -8.35
CA HIS A 60 -9.76 -0.50 -9.60
C HIS A 60 -8.70 -0.51 -10.72
N ILE A 61 -7.95 0.59 -10.86
CA ILE A 61 -6.81 0.66 -11.80
C ILE A 61 -5.78 -0.44 -11.53
N LEU A 62 -5.51 -0.75 -10.26
CA LEU A 62 -4.54 -1.77 -9.88
C LEU A 62 -5.09 -3.19 -10.02
N GLU A 63 -6.39 -3.38 -9.82
CA GLU A 63 -7.06 -4.68 -10.03
C GLU A 63 -7.07 -5.09 -11.52
N GLU A 64 -7.20 -4.12 -12.43
CA GLU A 64 -7.15 -4.35 -13.88
C GLU A 64 -5.72 -4.52 -14.42
N ASP A 65 -4.70 -4.18 -13.63
CA ASP A 65 -3.31 -4.24 -14.05
C ASP A 65 -2.69 -5.63 -13.83
N ILE A 66 -2.73 -6.45 -14.89
CA ILE A 66 -2.18 -7.82 -14.89
C ILE A 66 -0.67 -7.90 -14.64
N GLN A 67 0.07 -6.78 -14.72
CA GLN A 67 1.51 -6.75 -14.44
C GLN A 67 1.82 -6.45 -12.96
N THR A 68 0.81 -6.08 -12.15
CA THR A 68 0.98 -5.79 -10.73
C THR A 68 0.74 -7.05 -9.90
N ASP A 69 1.79 -7.57 -9.27
CA ASP A 69 1.69 -8.73 -8.38
C ASP A 69 1.27 -8.34 -6.97
N PHE A 70 1.80 -7.21 -6.47
CA PHE A 70 1.54 -6.75 -5.12
C PHE A 70 1.29 -5.25 -5.07
N ILE A 71 0.43 -4.85 -4.14
CA ILE A 71 0.15 -3.46 -3.80
C ILE A 71 0.69 -3.19 -2.40
N ILE A 72 1.59 -2.22 -2.29
CA ILE A 72 2.05 -1.68 -1.00
C ILE A 72 1.38 -0.32 -0.81
N ALA A 73 0.54 -0.19 0.21
CA ALA A 73 -0.13 1.08 0.52
C ALA A 73 0.52 1.77 1.72
N GLU A 74 0.76 3.08 1.60
CA GLU A 74 1.23 3.90 2.71
C GLU A 74 0.15 4.00 3.81
N PRO A 75 0.49 3.81 5.09
CA PRO A 75 -0.45 4.01 6.18
C PRO A 75 -1.00 5.44 6.23
N ILE A 76 -2.31 5.55 6.43
CA ILE A 76 -3.00 6.83 6.60
C ILE A 76 -3.25 7.08 8.09
N PRO A 77 -2.57 8.05 8.72
CA PRO A 77 -2.78 8.36 10.13
C PRO A 77 -4.11 9.09 10.35
N GLY A 78 -4.77 8.81 11.47
CA GLY A 78 -5.90 9.61 11.95
C GLY A 78 -7.11 8.80 12.39
N GLN A 79 -8.25 9.48 12.47
CA GLN A 79 -9.53 8.93 12.90
C GLN A 79 -10.62 9.24 11.86
N GLY A 80 -11.86 8.77 12.09
CA GLY A 80 -12.98 9.02 11.19
C GLY A 80 -12.73 8.43 9.79
N ILE A 81 -12.76 9.28 8.76
CA ILE A 81 -12.55 8.88 7.35
C ILE A 81 -11.20 8.19 7.17
N ALA A 82 -10.13 8.69 7.81
CA ALA A 82 -8.80 8.08 7.73
C ALA A 82 -8.83 6.60 8.19
N LYS A 83 -9.49 6.35 9.32
CA LYS A 83 -9.68 4.99 9.86
C LYS A 83 -10.53 4.14 8.92
N ALA A 84 -11.59 4.70 8.35
CA ALA A 84 -12.44 3.98 7.40
C ALA A 84 -11.69 3.57 6.11
N ILE A 85 -10.77 4.41 5.62
CA ILE A 85 -9.87 4.07 4.50
C ILE A 85 -8.94 2.92 4.90
N MET A 86 -8.28 3.03 6.05
CA MET A 86 -7.39 1.98 6.55
C MET A 86 -8.12 0.65 6.77
N ASP A 87 -9.35 0.68 7.30
CA ASP A 87 -10.19 -0.51 7.45
C ASP A 87 -10.45 -1.21 6.10
N LYS A 88 -10.65 -0.44 5.02
CA LYS A 88 -10.81 -1.01 3.67
C LYS A 88 -9.51 -1.60 3.15
N LEU A 89 -8.39 -0.90 3.31
CA LEU A 89 -7.07 -1.38 2.89
C LEU A 89 -6.65 -2.65 3.65
N HIS A 90 -6.86 -2.70 4.97
CA HIS A 90 -6.60 -3.90 5.78
C HIS A 90 -7.50 -5.09 5.39
N LYS A 91 -8.77 -4.84 5.08
CA LYS A 91 -9.66 -5.91 4.60
C LYS A 91 -9.21 -6.44 3.23
N ALA A 92 -8.74 -5.57 2.34
CA ALA A 92 -8.16 -5.97 1.07
C ALA A 92 -6.87 -6.79 1.28
N SER A 93 -6.01 -6.37 2.21
CA SER A 93 -4.77 -7.08 2.52
C SER A 93 -4.98 -8.41 3.23
N TYR A 94 -6.08 -8.61 3.98
CA TYR A 94 -6.33 -9.87 4.71
C TYR A 94 -6.52 -11.09 3.79
N ARG A 95 -6.89 -10.87 2.52
CA ARG A 95 -6.87 -11.95 1.51
C ARG A 95 -5.45 -12.45 1.23
N TYR A 96 -4.43 -11.68 1.60
CA TYR A 96 -3.03 -12.06 1.69
C TYR A 96 -2.67 -12.32 3.16
N LYS A 97 -2.93 -13.53 3.67
CA LYS A 97 -2.31 -13.99 4.92
C LYS A 97 -0.95 -14.59 4.58
N LYS A 98 0.11 -14.04 5.15
CA LYS A 98 1.42 -14.69 5.28
C LYS A 98 1.16 -16.15 5.72
N PRO A 99 1.69 -17.18 5.02
CA PRO A 99 1.71 -18.50 5.61
C PRO A 99 2.51 -18.37 6.91
N GLU A 100 1.88 -18.64 8.05
CA GLU A 100 2.56 -18.63 9.34
C GLU A 100 3.81 -19.50 9.23
N SER A 101 4.98 -18.89 9.38
CA SER A 101 6.21 -19.62 9.64
C SER A 101 6.02 -20.26 11.01
N ASN A 102 5.66 -21.54 11.04
CA ASN A 102 5.77 -22.37 12.23
C ASN A 102 7.26 -22.40 12.63
N GLU A 103 7.66 -21.48 13.48
CA GLU A 103 8.86 -21.63 14.29
C GLU A 103 8.45 -22.57 15.44
N LYS A 104 8.67 -23.86 15.22
CA LYS A 104 8.79 -24.84 16.30
C LYS A 104 10.28 -25.07 16.51
N ASP A 105 10.80 -24.51 17.58
CA ASP A 105 11.91 -25.06 18.36
C ASP A 105 11.55 -24.94 19.84
#